data_AF-A0A529N6J2-F1
#
_entry.id   AF-A0A529N6J2-F1
#
_cell.length_a   1.000
_cell.length_b   1.000
_cell.length_c   1.000
_cell.angle_alpha   90.00
_cell.angle_beta   90.00
_cell.angle_gamma   90.00
#
_symmetry.space_group_name_H-M   'P 1'
#
loop_
_entity.id
_entity.type
_entity.pdbx_description
1 polymer ?
#
loop_
_entity_poly.entity_id
_entity_poly.type
_entity_poly.pdbx_seq_one_letter_code
_entity_poly.pdbx_strand_id
1 'polypeptide(L)'
;LANRGIKTANIPIVLGVPVPESLVNARTPLIVGLIATAERISHVRQNRILGNTSTYVPSDYVDRAAINEELAYARQICTRHGWPMIDVSRRSIEETAAAIVALRGKSR
;
A
#
# COMPACT_ATOMS: atom_id res chain seq x y z
N LEU A 1 3.61 -12.78 5.96
CA LEU A 1 4.86 -12.27 6.58
C LEU A 1 4.95 -12.64 8.05
N ALA A 2 3.94 -12.34 8.88
CA ALA A 2 3.89 -12.74 10.29
C ALA A 2 4.08 -14.26 10.51
N ASN A 3 3.46 -15.11 9.69
CA ASN A 3 3.65 -16.58 9.73
C ASN A 3 5.09 -17.04 9.46
N ARG A 4 5.97 -16.14 8.98
CA ARG A 4 7.42 -16.38 8.80
C ARG A 4 8.26 -15.68 9.88
N GLY A 5 7.66 -15.31 11.01
CA GLY A 5 8.32 -14.66 12.13
C GLY A 5 8.71 -13.19 11.90
N ILE A 6 8.17 -12.55 10.85
CA ILE A 6 8.53 -11.17 10.50
C ILE A 6 7.54 -10.21 11.13
N LYS A 7 8.02 -9.31 11.99
CA LYS A 7 7.24 -8.19 12.52
C LYS A 7 6.95 -7.19 11.41
N THR A 8 5.69 -6.83 11.22
CA THR A 8 5.25 -5.92 10.15
C THR A 8 4.24 -4.91 10.68
N ALA A 9 4.25 -3.71 10.11
CA ALA A 9 3.22 -2.70 10.31
C ALA A 9 2.67 -2.28 8.94
N ASN A 10 1.35 -2.02 8.87
CA ASN A 10 0.70 -1.52 7.66
C ASN A 10 0.37 -0.04 7.87
N ILE A 11 0.93 0.83 7.04
CA ILE A 11 0.69 2.26 7.08
C ILE A 11 -0.11 2.65 5.82
N PRO A 12 -1.36 3.11 5.95
CA PRO A 12 -2.13 3.58 4.80
C PRO A 12 -1.53 4.88 4.27
N ILE A 13 -1.53 5.05 2.95
CA ILE A 13 -1.25 6.32 2.29
C ILE A 13 -2.58 6.97 1.95
N VAL A 14 -2.76 8.23 2.35
CA VAL A 14 -3.95 9.03 2.07
C VAL A 14 -3.48 10.34 1.45
N LEU A 15 -4.12 10.75 0.35
CA LEU A 15 -3.79 11.98 -0.35
C LEU A 15 -3.84 13.18 0.61
N GLY A 16 -2.80 14.01 0.57
CA GLY A 16 -2.68 15.20 1.43
C GLY A 16 -2.30 14.93 2.89
N VAL A 17 -2.27 13.67 3.33
CA VAL A 17 -1.83 13.30 4.68
C VAL A 17 -0.34 12.95 4.62
N PRO A 18 0.53 13.64 5.39
CA PRO A 18 1.94 13.29 5.44
C PRO A 18 2.14 11.93 6.09
N VAL A 19 3.15 11.18 5.63
CA VAL A 19 3.54 9.94 6.29
C VAL A 19 4.13 10.23 7.68
N PRO A 20 3.98 9.33 8.66
CA PRO A 20 4.53 9.54 9.99
C PRO A 20 6.05 9.76 9.96
N GLU A 21 6.56 10.73 10.73
CA GLU A 21 8.00 11.00 10.81
C GLU A 21 8.79 9.77 11.29
N SER A 22 8.19 8.96 12.17
CA SER A 22 8.78 7.70 12.63
C SER A 22 9.04 6.71 11.49
N LEU A 23 8.25 6.75 10.41
CA LEU A 23 8.47 5.95 9.22
C LEU A 23 9.62 6.51 8.39
N VAL A 24 9.65 7.83 8.17
CA VAL A 24 10.70 8.51 7.40
C VAL A 24 12.08 8.35 8.05
N ASN A 25 12.13 8.42 9.38
CA ASN A 25 13.35 8.33 10.16
C ASN A 25 13.76 6.87 10.49
N ALA A 26 12.99 5.88 10.06
CA ALA A 26 13.27 4.49 10.35
C ALA A 26 14.51 4.01 9.58
N ARG A 27 15.54 3.57 10.28
CA ARG A 27 16.83 3.16 9.68
C ARG A 27 16.98 1.65 9.48
N THR A 28 16.29 0.86 10.29
CA THR A 28 16.43 -0.60 10.33
C THR A 28 15.38 -1.39 9.57
N PRO A 29 14.09 -0.97 9.48
CA PRO A 29 13.10 -1.78 8.79
C PRO A 29 13.22 -1.60 7.27
N LEU A 30 12.93 -2.69 6.55
CA LEU A 30 12.63 -2.60 5.12
C LEU A 30 11.25 -1.94 4.95
N ILE A 31 11.22 -0.78 4.30
CA ILE A 31 9.99 -0.10 3.91
C ILE A 31 9.69 -0.45 2.45
N VAL A 32 8.47 -0.89 2.17
CA VAL A 32 8.04 -1.29 0.81
C VAL A 32 6.71 -0.62 0.49
N GLY A 33 6.65 0.11 -0.61
CA GLY A 33 5.41 0.64 -1.16
C GLY A 33 4.62 -0.47 -1.86
N LEU A 34 3.35 -0.66 -1.50
CA LEU A 34 2.45 -1.56 -2.20
C LEU A 34 1.48 -0.75 -3.04
N ILE A 35 1.48 -0.98 -4.35
CA ILE A 35 0.63 -0.27 -5.31
C ILE A 35 -0.22 -1.27 -6.09
N ALA A 36 -1.38 -0.84 -6.56
CA ALA A 36 -2.23 -1.61 -7.46
C ALA A 36 -2.84 -0.71 -8.52
N THR A 37 -3.44 -1.29 -9.56
CA THR A 37 -4.19 -0.53 -10.56
C THR A 37 -5.39 0.15 -9.92
N ALA A 38 -5.77 1.32 -10.44
CA ALA A 38 -6.95 2.04 -9.96
C ALA A 38 -8.22 1.20 -10.05
N GLU A 39 -8.35 0.40 -11.11
CA GLU A 39 -9.44 -0.56 -11.28
C GLU A 39 -9.48 -1.60 -10.15
N ARG A 40 -8.32 -2.19 -9.82
CA ARG A 40 -8.25 -3.19 -8.74
C ARG A 40 -8.62 -2.58 -7.39
N ILE A 41 -8.14 -1.37 -7.11
CA ILE A 41 -8.45 -0.65 -5.86
C ILE A 41 -9.95 -0.33 -5.80
N SER A 42 -10.51 0.24 -6.88
CA SER A 42 -11.93 0.57 -6.98
C SER A 42 -12.80 -0.67 -6.71
N HIS A 43 -12.49 -1.81 -7.35
CA HIS A 43 -13.21 -3.07 -7.13
C HIS A 43 -13.10 -3.58 -5.68
N VAL A 44 -11.91 -3.56 -5.07
CA VAL A 44 -11.73 -3.97 -3.67
C VAL A 44 -12.48 -3.04 -2.72
N ARG A 45 -12.45 -1.72 -2.96
CA ARG A 45 -13.19 -0.74 -2.17
C ARG A 45 -14.70 -0.96 -2.31
N GLN A 46 -15.21 -1.14 -3.52
CA GLN A 46 -16.61 -1.44 -3.78
C GLN A 46 -17.08 -2.71 -3.04
N ASN A 47 -16.31 -3.79 -3.07
CA ASN A 47 -16.64 -5.01 -2.35
C ASN A 47 -16.70 -4.80 -0.83
N ARG A 48 -15.85 -3.93 -0.26
CA ARG A 48 -15.91 -3.58 1.16
C ARG A 48 -17.18 -2.80 1.51
N ILE A 49 -17.65 -1.93 0.61
CA ILE A 49 -18.92 -1.20 0.79
C ILE A 49 -20.08 -2.19 0.81
N LEU A 50 -20.14 -3.08 -0.18
CA LEU A 50 -21.21 -4.09 -0.28
C LEU A 50 -21.27 -5.02 0.94
N GLY A 51 -20.11 -5.32 1.54
CA GLY A 51 -20.00 -6.12 2.76
C GLY A 51 -20.30 -5.38 4.07
N ASN A 52 -20.28 -4.03 4.06
CA ASN A 52 -20.53 -3.20 5.23
C ASN A 52 -21.83 -2.38 5.03
N THR A 53 -22.96 -2.96 5.40
CA THR A 53 -24.32 -2.44 5.19
C THR A 53 -24.65 -1.13 5.93
N SER A 54 -23.73 -0.57 6.72
CA SER A 54 -24.05 0.44 7.74
C SER A 54 -23.11 1.66 7.79
N THR A 55 -22.41 2.00 6.70
CA THR A 55 -21.54 3.19 6.70
C THR A 55 -21.79 4.07 5.47
N TYR A 56 -21.94 5.38 5.71
CA TYR A 56 -21.91 6.39 4.66
C TYR A 56 -20.52 6.40 4.02
N VAL A 57 -20.45 6.07 2.74
CA VAL A 57 -19.19 6.02 2.00
C VAL A 57 -19.09 7.27 1.13
N PRO A 58 -18.03 8.08 1.26
CA PRO A 58 -17.82 9.21 0.38
C PRO A 58 -17.83 8.79 -1.09
N SER A 59 -18.47 9.58 -1.95
CA SER A 59 -18.53 9.34 -3.41
C SER A 59 -17.15 9.07 -4.01
N ASP A 60 -16.14 9.79 -3.52
CA ASP A 60 -14.79 9.77 -4.07
C ASP A 60 -13.99 8.52 -3.68
N TYR A 61 -14.48 7.73 -2.71
CA TYR A 61 -13.77 6.55 -2.22
C TYR A 61 -13.59 5.47 -3.30
N VAL A 62 -14.56 5.35 -4.22
CA VAL A 62 -14.50 4.40 -5.35
C VAL A 62 -14.19 5.07 -6.69
N ASP A 63 -14.12 6.40 -6.70
CA ASP A 63 -13.86 7.18 -7.91
C ASP A 63 -12.44 6.94 -8.43
N ARG A 64 -12.33 6.70 -9.74
CA ARG A 64 -11.05 6.32 -10.36
C ARG A 64 -10.10 7.51 -10.47
N ALA A 65 -10.59 8.74 -10.62
CA ALA A 65 -9.73 9.92 -10.68
C ALA A 65 -9.09 10.17 -9.31
N ALA A 66 -9.89 10.13 -8.23
CA ALA A 66 -9.38 10.23 -6.86
C ALA A 66 -8.37 9.14 -6.53
N ILE A 67 -8.65 7.87 -6.90
CA ILE A 67 -7.70 6.77 -6.71
C ILE A 67 -6.39 6.99 -7.49
N ASN A 68 -6.45 7.54 -8.70
CA ASN A 68 -5.24 7.84 -9.47
C ASN A 68 -4.39 8.92 -8.80
N GLU A 69 -5.01 9.94 -8.19
CA GLU A 69 -4.28 10.95 -7.40
C GLU A 69 -3.61 10.34 -6.17
N GLU A 70 -4.31 9.47 -5.43
CA GLU A 70 -3.71 8.72 -4.32
C GLU A 70 -2.52 7.87 -4.76
N LEU A 71 -2.64 7.18 -5.90
CA LEU A 71 -1.56 6.37 -6.48
C LEU A 71 -0.36 7.22 -6.89
N ALA A 72 -0.60 8.38 -7.51
CA ALA A 72 0.46 9.32 -7.88
C ALA A 72 1.19 9.83 -6.63
N TYR A 73 0.45 10.18 -5.58
CA TYR A 73 1.01 10.62 -4.31
C TYR A 73 1.83 9.51 -3.63
N ALA A 74 1.32 8.27 -3.58
CA ALA A 74 2.04 7.13 -3.02
C ALA A 74 3.36 6.85 -3.77
N ARG A 75 3.35 6.92 -5.11
CA ARG A 75 4.56 6.79 -5.93
C ARG A 75 5.56 7.89 -5.62
N GLN A 76 5.10 9.14 -5.53
CA GLN A 76 5.97 10.28 -5.22
C GLN A 76 6.66 10.11 -3.86
N ILE A 77 5.94 9.68 -2.82
CA ILE A 77 6.51 9.41 -1.49
C ILE A 77 7.58 8.32 -1.60
N CYS A 78 7.25 7.18 -2.23
CA CYS A 78 8.20 6.07 -2.32
C CYS A 78 9.45 6.47 -3.09
N THR A 79 9.31 7.17 -4.22
CA THR A 79 10.44 7.68 -5.01
C THR A 79 11.28 8.67 -4.21
N ARG A 80 10.67 9.61 -3.49
CA ARG A 80 11.38 10.60 -2.66
C ARG A 80 12.27 9.95 -1.61
N HIS A 81 11.81 8.85 -0.99
CA HIS A 81 12.54 8.16 0.07
C HIS A 81 13.31 6.93 -0.40
N GLY A 82 13.34 6.65 -1.71
CA GLY A 82 14.03 5.49 -2.28
C GLY A 82 13.43 4.15 -1.84
N TRP A 83 12.15 4.11 -1.44
CA TRP A 83 11.50 2.88 -1.02
C TRP A 83 11.11 2.03 -2.22
N PRO A 84 11.46 0.73 -2.25
CA PRO A 84 11.05 -0.16 -3.33
C PRO A 84 9.54 -0.27 -3.39
N MET A 85 9.00 -0.34 -4.61
CA MET A 85 7.58 -0.52 -4.85
C MET A 85 7.29 -1.90 -5.43
N ILE A 86 6.19 -2.50 -5.02
CA ILE A 86 5.66 -3.76 -5.57
C ILE A 86 4.25 -3.51 -6.08
N ASP A 87 4.03 -3.86 -7.35
CA ASP A 87 2.68 -3.94 -7.92
C ASP A 87 2.01 -5.25 -7.51
N VAL A 88 0.90 -5.12 -6.76
CA VAL A 88 0.12 -6.23 -6.21
C VAL A 88 -1.21 -6.46 -6.96
N SER A 89 -1.43 -5.80 -8.09
CA SER A 89 -2.72 -5.83 -8.82
C SER A 89 -3.19 -7.24 -9.19
N ARG A 90 -2.23 -8.11 -9.53
CA ARG A 90 -2.46 -9.50 -9.97
C ARG A 90 -1.64 -10.51 -9.16
N ARG A 91 -1.20 -10.12 -7.96
CA ARG A 91 -0.41 -11.01 -7.09
C ARG A 91 -1.27 -11.58 -5.98
N SER A 92 -1.01 -12.83 -5.62
CA SER A 92 -1.52 -13.41 -4.38
C SER A 92 -0.84 -12.79 -3.16
N ILE A 93 -1.38 -13.06 -1.97
CA ILE A 93 -0.77 -12.64 -0.69
C ILE A 93 0.60 -13.32 -0.53
N GLU A 94 0.70 -14.59 -0.91
CA GLU A 94 1.91 -15.41 -0.85
C GLU A 94 2.99 -14.88 -1.79
N GLU A 95 2.63 -14.58 -3.04
CA GLU A 95 3.55 -14.00 -4.02
C GLU A 95 4.05 -12.62 -3.60
N THR A 96 3.16 -11.78 -3.07
CA THR A 96 3.50 -10.47 -2.51
C THR A 96 4.46 -10.62 -1.34
N ALA A 97 4.18 -11.53 -0.41
CA ALA A 97 5.05 -11.80 0.73
C ALA A 97 6.43 -12.34 0.29
N ALA A 98 6.47 -13.22 -0.71
CA ALA A 98 7.72 -13.73 -1.27
C ALA A 98 8.58 -12.60 -1.88
N ALA A 99 7.95 -11.69 -2.63
CA ALA A 99 8.63 -10.53 -3.21
C ALA A 99 9.18 -9.58 -2.14
N ILE A 100 8.43 -9.31 -1.07
CA ILE A 100 8.91 -8.50 0.07
C ILE A 100 10.11 -9.17 0.75
N VAL A 101 10.06 -10.49 0.98
CA VAL A 101 11.17 -11.24 1.59
C VAL A 101 12.42 -11.21 0.71
N ALA A 102 12.26 -11.31 -0.61
CA ALA A 102 13.37 -11.24 -1.56
C ALA A 102 14.09 -9.89 -1.52
N LEU A 103 13.36 -8.78 -1.35
CA LEU A 103 13.95 -7.44 -1.17
C LEU A 103 14.80 -7.35 0.10
N ARG A 104 14.33 -7.97 1.20
CA ARG A 104 15.07 -7.98 2.47
C ARG A 104 16.44 -8.66 2.36
N GLY A 105 16.57 -9.67 1.49
CA GLY A 105 17.84 -10.34 1.24
C GLY A 105 18.88 -9.50 0.50
N LYS A 106 18.46 -8.45 -0.22
CA LYS A 106 19.34 -7.57 -1.02
C LYS A 106 19.87 -6.35 -0.24
N SER A 107 19.29 -6.03 0.91
CA SER A 107 19.71 -4.93 1.79
C SER A 107 20.76 -5.32 2.84
N ARG A 108 21.42 -6.47 2.67
CA ARG A 108 22.52 -6.93 3.53
C ARG A 108 23.86 -6.79 2.82
#